data_AF-A0A2T7D316-F1
#
_entry.id   AF-A0A2T7D316-F1
#
_cell.length_a   1.000
_cell.length_b   1.000
_cell.length_c   1.000
_cell.angle_alpha   90.00
_cell.angle_beta   90.00
_cell.angle_gamma   90.00
#
_symmetry.space_group_name_H-M   'P 1'
#
loop_
_entity.id
_entity.type
_entity.pdbx_description
1 polymer ?
#
loop_
_entity_poly.entity_id
_entity_poly.type
_entity_poly.pdbx_seq_one_letter_code
_entity_poly.pdbx_strand_id
1 'polypeptide(L)'
;MSMKFNCLIEVDIRAKAMGDDGTEDKTLADGCMEFVEDRVCYERLSRCSMSGPYGSVAFDYIIFQEGFEATIELDLLEVPEGGFNMQMCGYTTAQKNYYTFIDKNCDCDSFVSSTGRFPQYFVAAGHMDDYFLVGFVEGKSPLIFKPTIHGSEEKEYSFENGALLSVKVSWSTACYYGQCLKKTTCQTTRWLGRL
;
A
#
# COMPACT_ATOMS: atom_id res chain seq x y z
N MET A 1 -33.75 7.95 14.01
CA MET A 1 -32.50 8.66 13.64
C MET A 1 -31.70 7.71 12.76
N SER A 2 -31.51 8.03 11.49
CA SER A 2 -30.62 7.26 10.60
C SER A 2 -29.18 7.57 11.02
N MET A 3 -28.41 6.55 11.41
CA MET A 3 -26.97 6.68 11.61
C MET A 3 -26.34 6.90 10.23
N LYS A 4 -25.84 8.11 10.00
CA LYS A 4 -25.08 8.44 8.78
C LYS A 4 -23.63 8.08 9.04
N PHE A 5 -23.22 6.91 8.60
CA PHE A 5 -21.80 6.58 8.46
C PHE A 5 -21.29 7.30 7.21
N ASN A 6 -20.15 7.98 7.32
CA ASN A 6 -19.57 8.75 6.22
C ASN A 6 -18.63 7.89 5.37
N CYS A 7 -18.13 6.78 5.95
CA CYS A 7 -17.32 5.79 5.25
C CYS A 7 -17.60 4.39 5.82
N LEU A 8 -17.75 3.41 4.93
CA LEU A 8 -17.83 1.98 5.24
C LEU A 8 -16.64 1.28 4.59
N ILE A 9 -15.95 0.44 5.34
CA ILE A 9 -14.78 -0.31 4.86
C ILE A 9 -15.05 -1.78 5.04
N GLU A 10 -15.25 -2.46 3.94
CA GLU A 10 -15.48 -3.89 3.88
C GLU A 10 -14.14 -4.62 3.71
N VAL A 11 -13.95 -5.69 4.48
CA VAL A 11 -12.74 -6.49 4.47
C VAL A 11 -13.16 -7.96 4.40
N ASP A 12 -12.85 -8.61 3.29
CA ASP A 12 -12.98 -10.04 3.09
C ASP A 12 -11.57 -10.64 2.86
N ILE A 13 -11.12 -11.45 3.80
CA ILE A 13 -9.81 -12.11 3.79
C ILE A 13 -10.04 -13.60 3.80
N ARG A 14 -9.49 -14.27 2.79
CA ARG A 14 -9.61 -15.72 2.60
C ARG A 14 -8.23 -16.38 2.56
N ALA A 15 -8.10 -17.51 3.24
CA ALA A 15 -6.95 -18.40 3.10
C ALA A 15 -7.21 -19.37 1.96
N LYS A 16 -6.30 -19.39 1.00
CA LYS A 16 -6.39 -20.31 -0.13
C LYS A 16 -6.14 -21.74 0.34
N ALA A 17 -7.01 -22.67 -0.04
CA ALA A 17 -6.75 -24.08 0.21
C ALA A 17 -5.52 -24.55 -0.59
N MET A 18 -4.63 -25.30 0.06
CA MET A 18 -3.45 -25.89 -0.60
C MET A 18 -3.78 -27.32 -1.01
N GLY A 19 -3.88 -27.57 -2.33
CA GLY A 19 -4.16 -28.89 -2.92
C GLY A 19 -5.32 -28.84 -3.93
N ASP A 20 -5.35 -29.79 -4.87
CA ASP A 20 -6.41 -29.94 -5.89
C ASP A 20 -7.63 -30.71 -5.36
N ASP A 21 -7.72 -30.88 -4.03
CA ASP A 21 -8.66 -31.78 -3.35
C ASP A 21 -10.07 -31.18 -3.20
N GLY A 22 -10.44 -30.17 -4.01
CA GLY A 22 -11.77 -29.56 -3.97
C GLY A 22 -12.13 -28.90 -2.63
N THR A 23 -11.13 -28.55 -1.82
CA THR A 23 -11.34 -27.84 -0.55
C THR A 23 -11.58 -26.36 -0.81
N GLU A 24 -12.68 -25.82 -0.28
CA GLU A 24 -13.02 -24.41 -0.43
C GLU A 24 -12.05 -23.50 0.34
N ASP A 25 -11.81 -22.30 -0.20
CA ASP A 25 -11.07 -21.24 0.49
C ASP A 25 -11.73 -20.93 1.84
N LYS A 26 -10.92 -20.76 2.88
CA LYS A 26 -11.41 -20.51 4.23
C LYS A 26 -11.46 -19.03 4.52
N THR A 27 -12.62 -18.49 4.87
CA THR A 27 -12.78 -17.10 5.28
C THR A 27 -12.11 -16.84 6.63
N LEU A 28 -11.00 -16.12 6.64
CA LEU A 28 -10.29 -15.73 7.86
C LEU A 28 -10.94 -14.55 8.57
N ALA A 29 -11.40 -13.56 7.81
CA ALA A 29 -12.12 -12.40 8.31
C ALA A 29 -13.08 -11.92 7.22
N ASP A 30 -14.32 -11.64 7.60
CA ASP A 30 -15.33 -11.06 6.73
C ASP A 30 -16.17 -10.12 7.59
N GLY A 31 -16.29 -8.87 7.15
CA GLY A 31 -17.09 -7.87 7.83
C GLY A 31 -16.75 -6.45 7.39
N CYS A 32 -17.32 -5.50 8.12
CA CYS A 32 -17.18 -4.08 7.81
C CYS A 32 -16.77 -3.26 9.03
N MET A 33 -16.14 -2.13 8.75
CA MET A 33 -15.90 -1.05 9.71
C MET A 33 -16.64 0.19 9.28
N GLU A 34 -17.36 0.75 10.22
CA GLU A 34 -18.14 1.97 10.04
C GLU A 34 -17.43 3.16 10.67
N PHE A 35 -17.23 4.22 9.89
CA PHE A 35 -16.61 5.45 10.35
C PHE A 35 -17.60 6.61 10.26
N VAL A 36 -17.81 7.25 11.41
CA VAL A 36 -18.55 8.52 11.52
C VAL A 36 -17.52 9.62 11.68
N GLU A 37 -17.55 10.61 10.80
CA GLU A 37 -16.52 11.66 10.67
C GLU A 37 -16.26 12.41 11.99
N ASP A 38 -17.31 12.69 12.77
CA ASP A 38 -17.21 13.36 14.08
C ASP A 38 -16.52 12.53 15.17
N ARG A 39 -16.24 11.25 14.89
CA ARG A 39 -15.61 10.29 15.82
C ARG A 39 -14.29 9.75 15.31
N VAL A 40 -13.84 10.17 14.13
CA VAL A 40 -12.55 9.74 13.58
C VAL A 40 -11.42 10.60 14.10
N CYS A 41 -10.33 9.96 14.53
CA CYS A 41 -9.05 10.64 14.75
C CYS A 41 -8.26 10.64 13.42
N TYR A 42 -8.19 11.79 12.76
CA TYR A 42 -7.39 11.97 11.56
C TYR A 42 -5.89 11.93 11.86
N GLU A 43 -5.10 11.51 10.85
CA GLU A 43 -3.64 11.54 10.86
C GLU A 43 -3.00 10.73 12.00
N ARG A 44 -3.77 9.83 12.60
CA ARG A 44 -3.33 9.00 13.72
C ARG A 44 -3.38 7.52 13.36
N LEU A 45 -2.26 6.84 13.62
CA LEU A 45 -2.19 5.38 13.53
C LEU A 45 -3.18 4.76 14.54
N SER A 46 -4.10 3.99 13.99
CA SER A 46 -5.19 3.33 14.70
C SER A 46 -5.15 1.84 14.39
N ARG A 47 -5.54 1.01 15.35
CA ARG A 47 -5.56 -0.45 15.18
C ARG A 47 -6.98 -0.99 15.13
N CYS A 48 -7.25 -1.63 14.00
CA CYS A 48 -8.26 -2.63 13.64
C CYS A 48 -8.16 -3.98 14.34
N SER A 49 -9.26 -4.61 14.74
CA SER A 49 -9.30 -6.08 14.73
C SER A 49 -10.65 -6.58 14.23
N MET A 50 -10.63 -7.60 13.39
CA MET A 50 -11.81 -8.31 12.92
C MET A 50 -11.65 -9.80 13.23
N SER A 51 -12.68 -10.37 13.84
CA SER A 51 -12.72 -11.80 14.16
C SER A 51 -13.52 -12.54 13.10
N GLY A 52 -12.98 -13.65 12.60
CA GLY A 52 -13.70 -14.60 11.77
C GLY A 52 -13.70 -16.00 12.38
N PRO A 53 -14.34 -16.97 11.71
CA PRO A 53 -14.49 -18.34 12.24
C PRO A 53 -13.16 -19.08 12.48
N TYR A 54 -12.11 -18.68 11.76
CA TYR A 54 -10.80 -19.36 11.78
C TYR A 54 -9.67 -18.50 12.37
N GLY A 55 -9.99 -17.37 13.01
CA GLY A 55 -8.99 -16.52 13.65
C GLY A 55 -9.42 -15.06 13.78
N SER A 56 -8.49 -14.19 14.14
CA SER A 56 -8.71 -12.75 14.12
C SER A 56 -7.59 -12.08 13.35
N VAL A 57 -7.95 -11.10 12.52
CA VAL A 57 -7.03 -10.26 11.78
C VAL A 57 -6.98 -8.90 12.45
N ALA A 58 -5.79 -8.52 12.93
CA ALA A 58 -5.52 -7.15 13.32
C ALA A 58 -4.91 -6.40 12.13
N PHE A 59 -5.31 -5.14 11.97
CA PHE A 59 -4.80 -4.28 10.89
C PHE A 59 -4.57 -2.87 11.41
N ASP A 60 -3.45 -2.28 11.02
CA ASP A 60 -3.12 -0.91 11.36
C ASP A 60 -3.56 0.02 10.22
N TYR A 61 -4.14 1.17 10.56
CA TYR A 61 -4.67 2.11 9.59
C TYR A 61 -4.52 3.56 10.03
N ILE A 62 -4.52 4.47 9.06
CA ILE A 62 -4.58 5.92 9.26
C ILE A 62 -5.70 6.45 8.37
N ILE A 63 -6.47 7.44 8.85
CA ILE A 63 -7.48 8.13 8.07
C ILE A 63 -7.00 9.56 7.80
N PHE A 64 -7.03 9.96 6.54
CA PHE A 64 -6.67 11.31 6.09
C PHE A 64 -7.94 12.08 5.70
N GLN A 65 -8.02 13.35 6.10
CA GLN A 65 -9.15 14.24 5.76
C GLN A 65 -9.08 14.70 4.29
N GLU A 66 -7.86 14.80 3.75
CA GLU A 66 -7.56 15.13 2.36
C GLU A 66 -6.52 14.17 1.75
N GLY A 67 -6.87 12.89 1.77
CA GLY A 67 -5.98 11.81 1.34
C GLY A 67 -5.99 11.57 -0.16
N PHE A 68 -4.81 11.48 -0.74
CA PHE A 68 -4.57 10.93 -2.06
C PHE A 68 -4.05 9.50 -1.93
N GLU A 69 -4.59 8.59 -2.72
CA GLU A 69 -3.95 7.30 -2.93
C GLU A 69 -2.96 7.42 -4.10
N ALA A 70 -1.70 7.16 -3.81
CA ALA A 70 -0.67 6.88 -4.79
C ALA A 70 -0.73 5.39 -5.14
N THR A 71 -1.01 5.09 -6.40
CA THR A 71 -0.69 3.78 -6.99
C THR A 71 0.69 3.89 -7.62
N ILE A 72 1.63 3.07 -7.18
CA ILE A 72 2.98 3.02 -7.70
C ILE A 72 3.14 1.81 -8.61
N GLU A 73 3.54 2.08 -9.84
CA GLU A 73 3.81 1.10 -10.88
C GLU A 73 5.30 1.15 -11.22
N LEU A 74 5.90 -0.02 -11.38
CA LEU A 74 7.32 -0.17 -11.67
C LEU A 74 7.50 -0.84 -13.04
N ASP A 75 8.35 -0.27 -13.89
CA ASP A 75 8.76 -0.86 -15.15
C ASP A 75 10.29 -0.96 -15.23
N LEU A 76 10.80 -2.20 -15.28
CA LEU A 76 12.24 -2.46 -15.32
C LEU A 76 12.72 -2.35 -16.76
N LEU A 77 13.37 -1.23 -17.08
CA LEU A 77 13.85 -0.91 -18.42
C LEU A 77 15.16 -1.62 -18.74
N GLU A 78 16.07 -1.70 -17.76
CA GLU A 78 17.36 -2.40 -17.88
C GLU A 78 17.63 -3.20 -16.61
N VAL A 79 18.12 -4.44 -16.78
CA VAL A 79 18.50 -5.34 -15.68
C VAL A 79 19.92 -5.86 -15.95
N PRO A 80 20.85 -5.77 -14.98
CA PRO A 80 22.21 -6.25 -15.14
C PRO A 80 22.27 -7.76 -15.37
N GLU A 81 23.34 -8.21 -16.04
CA GLU A 81 23.60 -9.63 -16.24
C GLU A 81 23.72 -10.35 -14.89
N GLY A 82 22.92 -11.41 -14.70
CA GLY A 82 22.83 -12.12 -13.42
C GLY A 82 21.79 -11.58 -12.45
N GLY A 83 21.06 -10.52 -12.79
CA GLY A 83 19.99 -9.96 -11.97
C GLY A 83 20.50 -9.19 -10.74
N PHE A 84 19.58 -8.62 -9.97
CA PHE A 84 19.91 -7.89 -8.74
C PHE A 84 18.80 -7.95 -7.70
N ASN A 85 19.11 -7.60 -6.46
CA ASN A 85 18.12 -7.49 -5.39
C ASN A 85 17.66 -6.04 -5.25
N MET A 86 16.36 -5.81 -5.30
CA MET A 86 15.77 -4.50 -5.12
C MET A 86 15.12 -4.41 -3.73
N GLN A 87 15.37 -3.31 -3.03
CA GLN A 87 14.65 -2.93 -1.82
C GLN A 87 14.08 -1.53 -2.00
N MET A 88 12.81 -1.37 -1.67
CA MET A 88 12.04 -0.17 -1.97
C MET A 88 11.17 0.23 -0.78
N CYS A 89 11.19 1.52 -0.46
CA CYS A 89 10.33 2.13 0.54
C CYS A 89 9.68 3.41 0.03
N GLY A 90 8.58 3.79 0.66
CA GLY A 90 7.90 5.07 0.47
C GLY A 90 7.88 5.85 1.76
N TYR A 91 7.96 7.17 1.71
CA TYR A 91 7.72 7.99 2.89
C TYR A 91 7.18 9.37 2.54
N THR A 92 6.44 9.97 3.47
CA THR A 92 5.91 11.31 3.31
C THR A 92 6.69 12.32 4.17
N THR A 93 6.84 13.55 3.72
CA THR A 93 7.68 14.54 4.41
C THR A 93 7.03 15.16 5.64
N ALA A 94 5.79 15.64 5.51
CA ALA A 94 5.08 16.36 6.56
C ALA A 94 4.56 15.39 7.62
N GLN A 95 3.89 14.33 7.18
CA GLN A 95 3.27 13.35 8.08
C GLN A 95 4.23 12.26 8.55
N LYS A 96 5.45 12.18 7.98
CA LYS A 96 6.50 11.20 8.32
C LYS A 96 6.00 9.75 8.29
N ASN A 97 5.04 9.47 7.40
CA ASN A 97 4.59 8.10 7.17
C ASN A 97 5.70 7.32 6.48
N TYR A 98 5.84 6.04 6.81
CA TYR A 98 6.83 5.15 6.21
C TYR A 98 6.13 3.88 5.72
N TYR A 99 6.42 3.51 4.47
CA TYR A 99 5.85 2.38 3.76
C TYR A 99 6.99 1.46 3.32
N THR A 100 6.93 0.20 3.70
CA THR A 100 7.84 -0.83 3.17
C THR A 100 7.14 -1.53 2.02
N PHE A 101 7.67 -1.40 0.79
CA PHE A 101 7.08 -2.00 -0.40
C PHE A 101 7.78 -3.32 -0.76
N ILE A 102 9.12 -3.28 -0.80
CA ILE A 102 9.95 -4.44 -1.12
C ILE A 102 11.07 -4.48 -0.07
N ASP A 103 11.02 -5.50 0.78
CA ASP A 103 12.03 -5.78 1.80
C ASP A 103 12.24 -7.30 1.91
N LYS A 104 13.36 -7.71 2.51
CA LYS A 104 13.71 -9.11 2.77
C LYS A 104 12.66 -9.88 3.59
N ASN A 105 11.79 -9.15 4.30
CA ASN A 105 10.74 -9.72 5.13
C ASN A 105 9.37 -9.71 4.47
N CYS A 106 9.25 -9.19 3.25
CA CYS A 106 8.00 -9.19 2.49
C CYS A 106 7.91 -10.48 1.65
N ASP A 107 6.69 -10.98 1.41
CA ASP A 107 6.45 -12.16 0.57
C ASP A 107 6.73 -11.90 -0.93
N CYS A 108 7.09 -10.66 -1.29
CA CYS A 108 7.47 -10.29 -2.65
C CYS A 108 8.91 -10.70 -2.94
N ASP A 109 9.13 -11.31 -4.11
CA ASP A 109 10.49 -11.64 -4.56
C ASP A 109 11.27 -10.33 -4.77
N SER A 110 12.27 -10.11 -3.92
CA SER A 110 13.16 -8.95 -4.03
C SER A 110 14.14 -9.11 -5.20
N PHE A 111 14.29 -10.31 -5.76
CA PHE A 111 15.22 -10.58 -6.84
C PHE A 111 14.60 -10.29 -8.20
N VAL A 112 15.28 -9.46 -8.98
CA VAL A 112 14.90 -9.08 -10.33
C VAL A 112 15.85 -9.74 -11.32
N SER A 113 15.33 -10.66 -12.13
CA SER A 113 16.10 -11.41 -13.13
C SER A 113 15.92 -10.91 -14.57
N SER A 114 14.89 -10.10 -14.84
CA SER A 114 14.53 -9.69 -16.20
C SER A 114 13.80 -8.35 -16.24
N THR A 115 13.84 -7.69 -17.39
CA THR A 115 13.11 -6.46 -17.69
C THR A 115 11.59 -6.67 -17.74
N GLY A 116 10.86 -5.57 -17.69
CA GLY A 116 9.41 -5.51 -17.85
C GLY A 116 8.69 -5.01 -16.61
N ARG A 117 7.38 -4.97 -16.73
CA ARG A 117 6.51 -4.42 -15.70
C ARG A 117 6.48 -5.32 -14.48
N PHE A 118 6.84 -4.75 -13.34
CA PHE A 118 6.75 -5.46 -12.07
C PHE A 118 5.26 -5.72 -11.78
N PRO A 119 4.85 -6.97 -11.53
CA PRO A 119 3.44 -7.32 -11.43
C PRO A 119 2.75 -6.80 -10.15
N GLN A 120 3.51 -6.17 -9.24
CA GLN A 120 2.97 -5.63 -8.00
C GLN A 120 2.68 -4.14 -8.13
N TYR A 121 1.43 -3.79 -7.85
CA TYR A 121 1.01 -2.41 -7.65
C TYR A 121 1.16 -2.09 -6.17
N PHE A 122 1.97 -1.09 -5.85
CA PHE A 122 2.08 -0.61 -4.47
C PHE A 122 1.12 0.54 -4.26
N VAL A 123 0.66 0.67 -3.02
CA VAL A 123 -0.30 1.71 -2.65
C VAL A 123 0.21 2.45 -1.44
N ALA A 124 0.23 3.79 -1.52
CA ALA A 124 0.51 4.68 -0.41
C ALA A 124 -0.57 5.75 -0.26
N ALA A 125 -0.74 6.26 0.96
CA ALA A 125 -1.53 7.46 1.19
C ALA A 125 -0.61 8.66 1.36
N GLY A 126 -1.01 9.80 0.80
CA GLY A 126 -0.37 11.09 1.03
C GLY A 126 -1.40 12.17 1.26
N HIS A 127 -1.03 13.18 2.05
CA HIS A 127 -1.81 14.43 2.12
C HIS A 127 -1.55 15.28 0.87
N MET A 128 -2.52 16.05 0.39
CA MET A 128 -2.40 16.86 -0.84
C MET A 128 -1.18 17.78 -0.87
N ASP A 129 -0.90 18.43 0.25
CA ASP A 129 0.22 19.38 0.41
C ASP A 129 1.54 18.73 0.83
N ASP A 130 1.59 17.39 0.93
CA ASP A 130 2.82 16.67 1.26
C ASP A 130 3.56 16.24 -0.02
N TYR A 131 4.81 15.82 0.14
CA TYR A 131 5.57 15.14 -0.89
C TYR A 131 5.66 13.66 -0.56
N PHE A 132 5.50 12.82 -1.58
CA PHE A 132 5.70 11.38 -1.47
C PHE A 132 7.03 11.01 -2.09
N LEU A 133 7.89 10.38 -1.29
CA LEU A 133 9.25 10.04 -1.68
C LEU A 133 9.35 8.52 -1.81
N VAL A 134 9.85 8.08 -2.96
CA VAL A 134 10.17 6.68 -3.22
C VAL A 134 11.68 6.51 -3.12
N GLY A 135 12.11 5.70 -2.16
CA GLY A 135 13.51 5.42 -1.90
C GLY A 135 13.90 3.99 -2.24
N PHE A 136 15.16 3.81 -2.63
CA PHE A 136 15.81 2.52 -2.85
C PHE A 136 17.06 2.43 -1.98
N VAL A 137 17.31 1.26 -1.38
CA VAL A 137 18.41 1.08 -0.39
C VAL A 137 19.80 1.27 -1.02
N GLU A 138 19.93 1.09 -2.33
CA GLU A 138 21.19 1.20 -3.07
C GLU A 138 21.61 2.64 -3.45
N GLY A 139 21.17 3.65 -2.69
CA GLY A 139 22.07 4.77 -2.38
C GLY A 139 21.98 6.09 -3.15
N LYS A 140 21.00 6.32 -4.04
CA LYS A 140 20.75 7.67 -4.59
C LYS A 140 19.68 8.43 -3.82
N SER A 141 19.52 9.71 -4.15
CA SER A 141 18.41 10.52 -3.67
C SER A 141 17.07 9.88 -4.05
N PRO A 142 16.09 9.88 -3.14
CA PRO A 142 14.74 9.39 -3.41
C PRO A 142 14.10 10.13 -4.59
N LEU A 143 13.22 9.44 -5.32
CA LEU A 143 12.33 10.08 -6.28
C LEU A 143 11.22 10.81 -5.52
N ILE A 144 11.06 12.10 -5.80
CA ILE A 144 10.09 12.96 -5.11
C ILE A 144 8.88 13.16 -6.02
N PHE A 145 7.69 12.84 -5.56
CA PHE A 145 6.43 13.02 -6.29
C PHE A 145 5.52 13.99 -5.55
N LYS A 146 4.86 14.87 -6.30
CA LYS A 146 3.85 15.77 -5.73
C LYS A 146 2.44 15.25 -6.04
N PRO A 147 1.56 15.09 -5.04
CA PRO A 147 0.17 14.74 -5.25
C PRO A 147 -0.53 15.72 -6.20
N THR A 148 -1.32 15.18 -7.13
CA THR A 148 -2.11 15.95 -8.10
C THR A 148 -3.48 15.31 -8.31
N ILE A 149 -4.52 16.13 -8.50
CA ILE A 149 -5.89 15.66 -8.72
C ILE A 149 -5.97 14.89 -10.04
N HIS A 150 -6.24 13.57 -9.96
CA HIS A 150 -6.35 12.64 -11.08
C HIS A 150 -5.13 12.65 -12.03
N GLY A 151 -3.95 13.01 -11.51
CA GLY A 151 -2.71 13.08 -12.26
C GLY A 151 -1.86 11.83 -12.11
N SER A 152 -0.86 11.70 -12.98
CA SER A 152 0.22 10.73 -12.82
C SER A 152 1.54 11.38 -13.18
N GLU A 153 2.60 10.99 -12.50
CA GLU A 153 3.96 11.43 -12.78
C GLU A 153 4.85 10.19 -12.89
N GLU A 154 5.77 10.20 -13.85
CA GLU A 154 6.68 9.09 -14.12
C GLU A 154 8.12 9.59 -14.09
N LYS A 155 9.00 8.83 -13.42
CA LYS A 155 10.41 9.17 -13.25
C LYS A 155 11.27 7.93 -13.34
N GLU A 156 12.42 8.08 -13.96
CA GLU A 156 13.43 7.03 -14.02
C GLU A 156 14.37 7.09 -12.81
N TYR A 157 14.78 5.91 -12.35
CA TYR A 157 15.79 5.70 -11.33
C TYR A 157 16.85 4.76 -11.88
N SER A 158 18.08 5.26 -12.00
CA SER A 158 19.22 4.45 -12.42
C SER A 158 19.98 3.96 -11.18
N PHE A 159 20.18 2.66 -11.07
CA PHE A 159 20.98 2.04 -10.02
C PHE A 159 22.48 2.09 -10.37
N GLU A 160 23.35 1.96 -9.38
CA GLU A 160 24.81 1.95 -9.60
C GLU A 160 25.28 0.69 -10.33
N ASN A 161 24.54 -0.41 -10.19
CA ASN A 161 24.79 -1.69 -10.86
C ASN A 161 24.39 -1.70 -12.34
N GLY A 162 23.91 -0.57 -12.89
CA GLY A 162 23.47 -0.45 -14.27
C GLY A 162 22.01 -0.81 -14.52
N ALA A 163 21.23 -1.16 -13.49
CA ALA A 163 19.78 -1.32 -13.65
C ALA A 163 19.10 0.04 -13.89
N LEU A 164 18.04 0.05 -14.70
CA LEU A 164 17.21 1.22 -14.96
C LEU A 164 15.74 0.88 -14.72
N LEU A 165 15.08 1.71 -13.92
CA LEU A 165 13.70 1.52 -13.51
C LEU A 165 12.88 2.77 -13.81
N SER A 166 11.74 2.62 -14.45
CA SER A 166 10.69 3.64 -14.49
C SER A 166 9.73 3.46 -13.33
N VAL A 167 9.47 4.54 -12.60
CA VAL A 167 8.54 4.59 -11.48
C VAL A 167 7.42 5.56 -11.85
N LYS A 168 6.22 5.02 -12.06
CA LYS A 168 5.02 5.82 -12.30
C LYS A 168 4.17 5.85 -11.04
N VAL A 169 3.84 7.06 -10.59
CA VAL A 169 2.92 7.28 -9.48
C VAL A 169 1.65 7.91 -10.04
N SER A 170 0.54 7.19 -9.91
CA SER A 170 -0.79 7.63 -10.30
C SER A 170 -1.60 8.01 -9.06
N TRP A 171 -2.23 9.17 -9.09
CA TRP A 171 -2.95 9.74 -7.97
C TRP A 171 -4.45 9.60 -8.17
N SER A 172 -5.13 9.00 -7.19
CA SER A 172 -6.58 8.90 -7.19
C SER A 172 -7.15 9.46 -5.90
N THR A 173 -8.16 10.31 -6.04
CA THR A 173 -8.98 10.80 -4.94
C THR A 173 -10.30 10.06 -4.93
N ALA A 174 -10.81 9.75 -3.73
CA ALA A 174 -12.21 9.43 -3.53
C ALA A 174 -12.87 10.69 -2.94
N CYS A 175 -13.36 11.57 -3.81
CA CYS A 175 -14.13 12.75 -3.39
C CYS A 175 -15.60 12.36 -3.24
N TYR A 176 -16.13 12.39 -2.02
CA TYR A 176 -17.59 12.41 -1.81
C TYR A 176 -17.94 13.73 -1.10
N TYR A 177 -18.83 14.53 -1.71
CA TYR A 177 -19.37 15.79 -1.15
C TYR A 177 -18.34 16.78 -0.60
N GLY A 178 -17.20 16.96 -1.28
CA GLY A 178 -16.18 17.94 -0.88
C GLY A 178 -15.25 17.48 0.25
N GLN A 179 -15.24 16.17 0.56
CA GLN A 179 -14.30 15.55 1.49
C GLN A 179 -13.55 14.41 0.79
N CYS A 180 -12.23 14.40 0.95
CA CYS A 180 -11.30 13.45 0.32
C CYS A 180 -10.96 12.35 1.33
N LEU A 181 -11.84 11.36 1.45
CA LEU A 181 -11.63 10.21 2.32
C LEU A 181 -11.05 9.06 1.51
N LYS A 182 -9.72 8.88 1.56
CA LYS A 182 -9.08 7.67 1.06
C LYS A 182 -8.15 7.08 2.12
N LYS A 183 -8.37 5.80 2.43
CA LYS A 183 -7.64 5.02 3.43
C LYS A 183 -6.66 4.11 2.71
N THR A 184 -5.38 4.23 3.02
CA THR A 184 -4.39 3.24 2.61
C THR A 184 -4.07 2.35 3.80
N THR A 185 -4.29 1.05 3.60
CA THR A 185 -3.94 -0.02 4.54
C THR A 185 -2.42 -0.19 4.55
N CYS A 186 -1.77 0.06 5.68
CA CYS A 186 -0.39 -0.36 5.89
C CYS A 186 -0.42 -1.82 6.35
N GLN A 187 0.13 -2.73 5.55
CA GLN A 187 0.20 -4.15 5.89
C GLN A 187 1.12 -4.36 7.09
N THR A 188 0.55 -4.84 8.19
CA THR A 188 1.26 -5.74 9.11
C THR A 188 0.23 -6.75 9.60
N THR A 189 -0.01 -7.79 8.80
CA THR A 189 -0.82 -8.94 9.23
C THR A 189 -0.01 -9.71 10.27
N ARG A 190 -0.11 -9.36 11.56
CA ARG A 190 0.33 -10.26 12.62
C ARG A 190 -0.76 -11.29 12.85
N TRP A 191 -0.54 -12.50 12.31
CA TRP A 191 -1.36 -13.66 12.62
C TRP A 191 -1.12 -14.07 14.08
N LEU A 192 -2.16 -14.00 14.91
CA LEU A 192 -2.18 -14.51 16.29
C LEU A 192 -3.13 -15.70 16.35
N GLY A 193 -2.83 -16.74 15.58
CA GLY A 193 -3.46 -18.04 15.71
C GLY A 193 -2.39 -19.10 15.95
N ARG A 194 -2.76 -20.22 16.56
CA ARG A 194 -2.06 -21.49 16.34
C ARG A 194 -3.00 -22.29 15.45
N LEU A 195 -2.51 -22.82 14.33
CA LEU A 195 -3.17 -23.93 13.64
C LEU A 195 -3.13 -25.16 14.55
#